data_AF-A0A430UKU7-F1
#
_entry.id   AF-A0A430UKU7-F1
#
_cell.length_a   1.000
_cell.length_b   1.000
_cell.length_c   1.000
_cell.angle_alpha   90.00
_cell.angle_beta   90.00
_cell.angle_gamma   90.00
#
_symmetry.space_group_name_H-M   'P 1'
#
loop_
_entity.id
_entity.type
_entity.pdbx_description
1 polymer ?
#
loop_
_entity_poly.entity_id
_entity_poly.type
_entity_poly.pdbx_seq_one_letter_code
_entity_poly.pdbx_strand_id
1 'polypeptide(L)'
;MTHPDPDDLLRLALDLLPEGQGAGLRAHLRRCPSCRAAYRAYLEALTALAPEEPVPPSWEEELRERLRPRPLPSRRRVLALWLTALLLTLLGAFGLRTWQKALAERRFFALAAEPGARLMPLLAPSGQQTGWALRTSGGEVLLLLKSPLPPGRVYQAWLLQEGHRKSLGLSPTPLLEL
;
A
#
# COMPACT_ATOMS: atom_id res chain seq x y z
N MET A 1 -4.36 31.56 34.30
CA MET A 1 -5.10 30.28 34.33
C MET A 1 -5.85 30.23 35.64
N THR A 2 -7.13 29.88 35.64
CA THR A 2 -7.91 29.74 36.88
C THR A 2 -7.49 28.44 37.57
N HIS A 3 -7.05 28.53 38.82
CA HIS A 3 -6.68 27.36 39.62
C HIS A 3 -7.95 26.75 40.25
N PRO A 4 -8.04 25.41 40.34
CA PRO A 4 -9.11 24.75 41.07
C PRO A 4 -9.00 25.04 42.57
N ASP A 5 -10.10 24.85 43.28
CA ASP A 5 -10.15 24.95 44.74
C ASP A 5 -9.13 23.98 45.38
N PRO A 6 -8.27 24.44 46.32
CA PRO A 6 -7.39 23.56 47.09
C PRO A 6 -8.10 22.37 47.74
N ASP A 7 -9.35 22.55 48.20
CA ASP A 7 -10.12 21.48 48.84
C ASP A 7 -10.49 20.36 47.85
N ASP A 8 -10.68 20.70 46.57
CA ASP A 8 -10.95 19.70 45.54
C ASP A 8 -9.70 18.87 45.21
N LEU A 9 -8.51 19.46 45.32
CA LEU A 9 -7.24 18.73 45.21
C LEU A 9 -7.04 17.76 46.38
N LEU A 10 -7.44 18.15 47.60
CA LEU A 10 -7.41 17.27 48.76
C LEU A 10 -8.44 16.14 48.64
N ARG A 11 -9.66 16.44 48.20
CA ARG A 11 -10.69 15.42 47.92
C ARG A 11 -10.22 14.44 46.84
N LEU A 12 -9.50 14.92 45.82
CA LEU A 12 -8.86 14.04 44.84
C LEU A 12 -7.78 13.15 45.46
N ALA A 13 -6.99 13.67 46.39
CA ALA A 13 -5.92 12.92 47.05
C ALA A 13 -6.48 11.82 47.96
N LEU A 14 -7.61 12.06 48.62
CA LEU A 14 -8.34 11.10 49.45
C LEU A 14 -9.28 10.17 48.66
N ASP A 15 -9.35 10.31 47.33
CA ASP A 15 -10.28 9.61 46.45
C ASP A 15 -11.77 9.76 46.84
N LEU A 16 -12.14 10.95 47.36
CA LEU A 16 -13.50 11.30 47.80
C LEU A 16 -14.32 12.08 46.74
N LEU A 17 -13.80 12.22 45.53
CA LEU A 17 -14.48 12.96 44.47
C LEU A 17 -15.61 12.14 43.83
N PRO A 18 -16.79 12.73 43.58
CA PRO A 18 -17.86 12.06 42.83
C PRO A 18 -17.43 11.65 41.42
N GLU A 19 -18.00 10.53 40.96
CA GLU A 19 -17.83 10.01 39.60
C GLU A 19 -18.02 11.13 38.56
N GLY A 20 -17.00 11.38 37.74
CA GLY A 20 -16.99 12.42 36.70
C GLY A 20 -16.23 13.70 37.03
N GLN A 21 -16.05 14.08 38.30
CA GLN A 21 -15.35 15.33 38.65
C GLN A 21 -13.81 15.19 38.65
N GLY A 22 -13.29 13.99 38.93
CA GLY A 22 -11.84 13.74 38.97
C GLY A 22 -11.13 13.83 37.62
N ALA A 23 -11.83 13.63 36.50
CA ALA A 23 -11.21 13.66 35.17
C ALA A 23 -10.70 15.07 34.78
N GLY A 24 -11.48 16.10 35.11
CA GLY A 24 -11.13 17.50 34.85
C GLY A 24 -9.92 17.96 35.66
N LEU A 25 -9.89 17.67 36.96
CA LEU A 25 -8.73 17.95 37.82
C LEU A 25 -7.48 17.19 37.35
N ARG A 26 -7.58 15.90 37.03
CA ARG A 26 -6.45 15.11 36.50
C ARG A 26 -5.92 15.64 35.17
N ALA A 27 -6.78 16.24 34.33
CA ALA A 27 -6.36 16.94 33.12
C ALA A 27 -5.65 18.26 33.44
N HIS A 28 -6.12 19.01 34.43
CA HIS A 28 -5.48 20.24 34.90
C HIS A 28 -4.08 19.98 35.48
N LEU A 29 -3.90 18.96 36.31
CA LEU A 29 -2.60 18.58 36.91
C LEU A 29 -1.53 18.24 35.86
N ARG A 30 -1.92 17.74 34.69
CA ARG A 30 -1.01 17.50 33.57
C ARG A 30 -0.44 18.79 32.97
N ARG A 31 -1.16 19.91 33.10
CA ARG A 31 -0.81 21.21 32.49
C ARG A 31 -0.27 22.23 33.48
N CYS A 32 -0.69 22.19 34.74
CA CYS A 32 -0.33 23.19 35.75
C CYS A 32 0.69 22.65 36.78
N PRO A 33 1.94 23.16 36.80
CA PRO A 33 2.97 22.66 37.72
C PRO A 33 2.71 23.03 39.18
N SER A 34 2.12 24.20 39.48
CA SER A 34 1.82 24.62 40.85
C SER A 34 0.78 23.72 41.52
N CYS A 35 -0.34 23.45 40.85
CA CYS A 35 -1.36 22.51 41.34
C CYS A 35 -0.83 21.08 41.46
N ARG A 36 0.12 20.67 40.59
CA ARG A 36 0.80 19.38 40.72
C ARG A 36 1.67 19.32 41.97
N ALA A 37 2.38 20.40 42.30
CA ALA A 37 3.17 20.48 43.53
C ALA A 37 2.27 20.43 44.77
N ALA A 38 1.17 21.20 44.79
CA ALA A 38 0.20 21.17 45.88
C ALA A 38 -0.42 19.77 46.07
N TYR A 39 -0.84 19.13 44.98
CA TYR A 39 -1.36 17.76 45.02
C TYR A 39 -0.35 16.74 45.55
N ARG A 40 0.93 16.85 45.17
CA ARG A 40 2.01 16.00 45.71
C ARG A 40 2.20 16.21 47.21
N ALA A 41 2.18 17.46 47.68
CA ALA A 41 2.30 17.76 49.10
C ALA A 41 1.15 17.14 49.92
N TYR A 42 -0.08 17.13 49.40
CA TYR A 42 -1.19 16.42 50.04
C TYR A 42 -0.95 14.90 50.10
N LEU A 43 -0.51 14.28 49.00
CA LEU A 43 -0.19 12.85 49.01
C LEU A 43 0.94 12.49 49.98
N GLU A 44 1.98 13.31 50.05
CA GLU A 44 3.09 13.11 51.00
C GLU A 44 2.60 13.20 52.45
N ALA A 45 1.76 14.18 52.77
CA ALA A 45 1.14 14.30 54.09
C ALA A 45 0.27 13.09 54.43
N LEU A 46 -0.53 12.59 53.48
CA LEU A 46 -1.35 11.39 53.68
C LEU A 46 -0.51 10.13 53.83
N THR A 47 0.58 10.01 53.07
CA THR A 47 1.50 8.87 53.16
C THR A 47 2.20 8.83 54.52
N ALA A 48 2.54 10.00 55.08
CA ALA A 48 3.13 10.09 56.42
C ALA A 48 2.17 9.65 57.54
N LEU A 49 0.86 9.66 57.28
CA LEU A 49 -0.16 9.18 58.22
C LEU A 49 -0.47 7.68 58.06
N ALA A 50 -0.06 7.07 56.94
CA ALA A 50 -0.31 5.66 56.68
C ALA A 50 0.70 4.79 57.45
N PRO A 51 0.25 3.68 58.08
CA PRO A 51 1.17 2.72 58.65
C PRO A 51 1.98 2.03 57.55
N GLU A 52 3.24 1.74 57.84
CA GLU A 52 4.10 1.01 56.92
C GLU A 52 3.72 -0.47 56.94
N GLU A 53 3.07 -0.94 55.87
CA GLU A 53 2.62 -2.32 55.74
C GLU A 53 3.48 -3.07 54.71
N PRO A 54 3.96 -4.30 55.01
CA PRO A 54 4.83 -5.03 54.09
C PRO A 54 4.09 -5.38 52.80
N VAL A 55 4.71 -5.07 51.65
CA VAL A 55 4.16 -5.41 50.34
C VAL A 55 4.18 -6.94 50.16
N PRO A 56 3.06 -7.57 49.78
CA PRO A 56 3.03 -9.01 49.51
C PRO A 56 3.99 -9.39 48.37
N PRO A 57 4.78 -10.47 48.49
CA PRO A 57 5.75 -10.86 47.46
C PRO A 57 5.11 -11.23 46.12
N SER A 58 3.85 -11.69 46.13
CA SER A 58 3.08 -11.99 44.91
C SER A 58 2.84 -10.76 44.03
N TRP A 59 2.84 -9.56 44.61
CA TRP A 59 2.58 -8.33 43.85
C TRP A 59 3.74 -7.97 42.93
N GLU A 60 4.97 -8.30 43.29
CA GLU A 60 6.13 -8.05 42.43
C GLU A 60 6.06 -8.88 41.14
N GLU A 61 5.69 -10.15 41.27
CA GLU A 61 5.55 -11.06 40.14
C GLU A 61 4.38 -10.66 39.24
N GLU A 62 3.23 -10.34 39.85
CA GLU A 62 2.05 -9.88 39.11
C GLU A 62 2.31 -8.56 38.38
N LEU A 63 2.98 -7.61 39.03
CA LEU A 63 3.35 -6.34 38.41
C LEU A 63 4.35 -6.56 37.27
N ARG A 64 5.33 -7.44 37.46
CA ARG A 64 6.32 -7.77 36.42
C ARG A 64 5.67 -8.37 35.18
N GLU A 65 4.68 -9.23 35.36
CA GLU A 65 3.96 -9.81 34.23
C GLU A 65 3.06 -8.78 33.54
N ARG A 66 2.37 -7.91 34.30
CA ARG A 66 1.57 -6.81 33.73
C ARG A 66 2.41 -5.77 32.99
N LEU A 67 3.62 -5.50 33.45
CA LEU A 67 4.57 -4.57 32.84
C LEU A 67 5.40 -5.21 31.73
N ARG A 68 5.29 -6.52 31.51
CA ARG A 68 6.07 -7.23 30.50
C ARG A 68 5.79 -6.62 29.13
N PRO A 69 6.80 -6.03 28.46
CA PRO A 69 6.58 -5.40 27.17
C PRO A 69 6.18 -6.48 26.17
N ARG A 70 5.04 -6.30 25.50
CA ARG A 70 4.68 -7.15 24.38
C ARG A 70 5.79 -7.05 23.33
N PRO A 71 6.35 -8.17 22.85
CA PRO A 71 7.38 -8.12 21.83
C PRO A 71 6.77 -7.52 20.55
N LEU A 72 7.16 -6.29 20.22
CA LEU A 72 6.83 -5.70 18.93
C LEU A 72 7.56 -6.51 17.85
N PRO A 73 6.91 -6.82 16.71
CA PRO A 73 7.61 -7.46 15.61
C PRO A 73 8.78 -6.58 15.21
N SER A 74 9.99 -7.16 15.20
CA SER A 74 11.20 -6.43 14.84
C SER A 74 10.98 -5.69 13.52
N ARG A 75 11.29 -4.39 13.50
CA ARG A 75 11.18 -3.54 12.30
C ARG A 75 11.85 -4.18 11.08
N ARG A 76 12.92 -4.98 11.30
CA ARG A 76 13.61 -5.76 10.27
C ARG A 76 12.75 -6.87 9.66
N ARG A 77 11.95 -7.58 10.45
CA ARG A 77 11.03 -8.62 9.97
C ARG A 77 9.90 -8.02 9.14
N VAL A 78 9.33 -6.91 9.60
CA VAL A 78 8.30 -6.18 8.85
C VAL A 78 8.86 -5.68 7.51
N LEU A 79 10.05 -5.07 7.51
CA LEU A 79 10.72 -4.63 6.28
C LEU A 79 11.03 -5.80 5.33
N ALA A 80 11.50 -6.93 5.84
CA ALA A 80 11.77 -8.11 5.02
C ALA A 80 10.49 -8.67 4.36
N LEU A 81 9.36 -8.69 5.07
CA LEU A 81 8.07 -9.07 4.50
C LEU A 81 7.60 -8.11 3.41
N TRP A 82 7.80 -6.80 3.60
CA TRP A 82 7.47 -5.81 2.56
C TRP A 82 8.35 -5.94 1.33
N LEU A 83 9.66 -6.14 1.50
CA LEU A 83 10.58 -6.32 0.39
C LEU A 83 10.30 -7.59 -0.41
N THR A 84 9.98 -8.69 0.28
CA THR A 84 9.60 -9.95 -0.38
C THR A 84 8.28 -9.82 -1.14
N ALA A 85 7.26 -9.18 -0.55
CA ALA A 85 6.00 -8.89 -1.23
C ALA A 85 6.20 -8.00 -2.48
N LEU A 86 7.03 -6.96 -2.37
CA LEU A 86 7.36 -6.08 -3.49
C LEU A 86 8.06 -6.84 -4.63
N LEU A 87 9.06 -7.67 -4.28
CA LEU A 87 9.80 -8.47 -5.25
C LEU A 87 8.89 -9.45 -5.98
N LEU A 88 8.02 -10.16 -5.26
CA LEU A 88 7.04 -11.07 -5.86
C LEU A 88 6.07 -10.36 -6.79
N THR A 89 5.63 -9.15 -6.42
CA THR A 89 4.73 -8.34 -7.25
C THR A 89 5.41 -7.92 -8.55
N LEU A 90 6.66 -7.45 -8.48
CA LEU A 90 7.43 -7.05 -9.67
C LEU A 90 7.72 -8.25 -10.59
N LEU A 91 8.14 -9.39 -10.02
CA LEU A 91 8.37 -10.61 -10.78
C LEU A 91 7.08 -11.15 -11.41
N GLY A 92 5.97 -11.15 -10.67
CA GLY A 92 4.66 -11.58 -11.16
C GLY A 92 4.15 -10.69 -12.30
N ALA A 93 4.23 -9.37 -12.16
CA ALA A 93 3.83 -8.44 -13.22
C ALA A 93 4.71 -8.57 -14.48
N PHE A 94 6.02 -8.72 -14.30
CA PHE A 94 6.94 -8.94 -15.41
C PHE A 94 6.67 -10.27 -16.12
N GLY A 95 6.53 -11.36 -15.36
CA GLY A 95 6.21 -12.69 -15.89
C GLY A 95 4.87 -12.75 -16.62
N LEU A 96 3.83 -12.10 -16.08
CA LEU A 96 2.53 -12.02 -16.74
C LEU A 96 2.63 -11.28 -18.08
N ARG A 97 3.36 -10.15 -18.12
CA ARG A 97 3.54 -9.35 -19.34
C ARG A 97 4.33 -10.09 -20.42
N THR A 98 5.39 -10.84 -20.05
CA THR A 98 6.15 -11.64 -21.01
C THR A 98 5.32 -12.82 -21.52
N TRP A 99 4.57 -13.47 -20.64
CA TRP A 99 3.71 -14.59 -21.01
C TRP A 99 2.58 -14.17 -21.95
N GLN A 100 1.92 -13.04 -21.68
CA GLN A 100 0.88 -12.49 -22.57
C GLN A 100 1.42 -12.22 -23.98
N LYS A 101 2.62 -11.64 -24.11
CA LYS A 101 3.27 -11.44 -25.41
C LYS A 101 3.53 -12.77 -26.13
N ALA A 102 4.10 -13.74 -25.43
CA ALA A 102 4.38 -15.06 -25.99
C ALA A 102 3.10 -15.78 -26.44
N LEU A 103 2.00 -15.65 -25.69
CA LEU A 103 0.71 -16.23 -26.06
C LEU A 103 0.12 -15.56 -27.31
N ALA A 104 0.21 -14.22 -27.41
CA ALA A 104 -0.24 -13.47 -28.57
C ALA A 104 0.54 -13.85 -29.85
N GLU A 105 1.86 -13.96 -29.77
CA GLU A 105 2.70 -14.41 -30.88
C GLU A 105 2.36 -15.85 -31.30
N ARG A 106 2.17 -16.77 -30.34
CA ARG A 106 1.76 -18.14 -30.62
C ARG A 106 0.42 -18.20 -31.34
N ARG A 107 -0.57 -17.41 -30.90
CA ARG A 107 -1.88 -17.33 -31.56
C ARG A 107 -1.76 -16.82 -32.99
N PHE A 108 -0.96 -15.77 -33.21
CA PHE A 108 -0.71 -15.22 -34.54
C PHE A 108 -0.11 -16.26 -35.50
N PHE A 109 0.93 -16.99 -35.07
CA PHE A 109 1.55 -18.01 -35.92
C PHE A 109 0.68 -19.26 -36.10
N ALA A 110 -0.15 -19.61 -35.12
CA ALA A 110 -1.14 -20.68 -35.27
C ALA A 110 -2.16 -20.35 -36.37
N LEU A 111 -2.71 -19.13 -36.36
CA LEU A 111 -3.64 -18.66 -37.40
C LEU A 111 -2.95 -18.54 -38.77
N ALA A 112 -1.65 -18.22 -38.80
CA ALA A 112 -0.89 -18.18 -40.05
C ALA A 112 -0.69 -19.56 -40.70
N ALA A 113 -0.80 -20.64 -39.93
CA ALA A 113 -0.71 -22.00 -40.44
C ALA A 113 -2.04 -22.55 -40.97
N GLU A 114 -3.15 -21.82 -40.83
CA GLU A 114 -4.45 -22.27 -41.32
C GLU A 114 -4.54 -22.23 -42.87
N PRO A 115 -5.22 -23.20 -43.49
CA PRO A 115 -5.41 -23.22 -44.93
C PRO A 115 -6.22 -21.99 -45.39
N GLY A 116 -5.67 -21.25 -46.36
CA GLY A 116 -6.26 -20.02 -46.88
C GLY A 116 -5.81 -18.74 -46.17
N ALA A 117 -5.05 -18.85 -45.08
CA ALA A 117 -4.39 -17.71 -44.46
C ALA A 117 -3.27 -17.16 -45.35
N ARG A 118 -3.13 -15.83 -45.42
CA ARG A 118 -2.05 -15.17 -46.18
C ARG A 118 -1.22 -14.29 -45.26
N LEU A 119 0.05 -14.65 -45.12
CA LEU A 119 1.05 -13.89 -44.39
C LEU A 119 1.80 -12.95 -45.34
N MET A 120 1.89 -11.67 -44.99
CA MET A 120 2.50 -10.62 -45.80
C MET A 120 3.47 -9.81 -44.93
N PRO A 121 4.68 -9.47 -45.41
CA PRO A 121 5.59 -8.61 -44.65
C PRO A 121 5.07 -7.17 -44.63
N LEU A 122 5.11 -6.53 -43.47
CA LEU A 122 4.91 -5.08 -43.35
C LEU A 122 6.24 -4.39 -43.61
N LEU A 123 6.28 -3.52 -44.62
CA LEU A 123 7.48 -2.80 -45.03
C LEU A 123 7.34 -1.32 -44.69
N ALA A 124 8.39 -0.74 -44.12
CA ALA A 124 8.55 0.70 -44.02
C ALA A 124 8.75 1.32 -45.42
N PRO A 125 8.55 2.64 -45.59
CA PRO A 125 8.89 3.34 -46.84
C PRO A 125 10.35 3.16 -47.28
N SER A 126 11.26 2.86 -46.35
CA SER A 126 12.66 2.54 -46.61
C SER A 126 12.90 1.12 -47.13
N GLY A 127 11.87 0.28 -47.24
CA GLY A 127 11.96 -1.14 -47.62
C GLY A 127 12.31 -2.07 -46.45
N GLN A 128 12.56 -1.54 -45.25
CA GLN A 128 12.85 -2.36 -44.07
C GLN A 128 11.58 -3.05 -43.55
N GLN A 129 11.66 -4.35 -43.25
CA GLN A 129 10.55 -5.07 -42.64
C GLN A 129 10.33 -4.62 -41.18
N THR A 130 9.13 -4.10 -40.90
CA THR A 130 8.71 -3.62 -39.58
C THR A 130 7.75 -4.56 -38.86
N GLY A 131 7.25 -5.60 -39.55
CA GLY A 131 6.33 -6.57 -38.97
C GLY A 131 5.75 -7.55 -39.99
N TRP A 132 4.63 -8.14 -39.62
CA TRP A 132 3.84 -9.07 -40.42
C TRP A 132 2.36 -8.67 -40.40
N ALA A 133 1.69 -8.83 -41.52
CA ALA A 133 0.24 -8.78 -41.64
C ALA A 133 -0.26 -10.18 -42.00
N LEU A 134 -1.26 -10.64 -41.29
CA LEU A 134 -1.91 -11.92 -41.51
C LEU A 134 -3.35 -11.64 -41.89
N ARG A 135 -3.77 -12.14 -43.06
CA ARG A 135 -5.19 -12.19 -43.42
C ARG A 135 -5.68 -13.62 -43.19
N THR A 136 -6.66 -13.80 -42.30
CA THR A 136 -7.26 -15.10 -42.03
C THR A 136 -8.18 -15.54 -43.17
N SER A 137 -8.53 -16.83 -43.21
CA SER A 137 -9.49 -17.38 -44.18
C SER A 137 -10.88 -16.72 -44.05
N GLY A 138 -11.26 -16.31 -42.83
CA GLY A 138 -12.47 -15.55 -42.52
C GLY A 138 -12.43 -14.08 -42.95
N GLY A 139 -11.29 -13.59 -43.45
CA GLY A 139 -11.14 -12.21 -43.91
C GLY A 139 -10.68 -11.20 -42.86
N GLU A 140 -10.44 -11.64 -41.62
CA GLU A 140 -9.90 -10.79 -40.54
C GLU A 140 -8.42 -10.45 -40.82
N VAL A 141 -7.98 -9.27 -40.38
CA VAL A 141 -6.59 -8.83 -40.57
C VAL A 141 -5.91 -8.62 -39.22
N LEU A 142 -4.83 -9.36 -39.00
CA LEU A 142 -3.99 -9.28 -37.81
C LEU A 142 -2.64 -8.66 -38.18
N LEU A 143 -2.19 -7.66 -37.43
CA LEU A 143 -0.89 -7.03 -37.63
C LEU A 143 0.01 -7.30 -36.44
N LEU A 144 1.21 -7.82 -36.68
CA LEU A 144 2.25 -8.07 -35.67
C LEU A 144 3.47 -7.19 -35.95
N LEU A 145 3.74 -6.23 -35.08
CA LEU A 145 4.86 -5.27 -35.21
C LEU A 145 6.10 -5.74 -34.45
N LYS A 146 7.28 -5.59 -35.05
CA LYS A 146 8.56 -6.03 -34.47
C LYS A 146 9.16 -5.01 -33.50
N SER A 147 9.02 -3.72 -33.79
CA SER A 147 9.61 -2.67 -32.96
C SER A 147 8.87 -2.55 -31.64
N PRO A 148 9.56 -2.33 -30.50
CA PRO A 148 8.90 -2.04 -29.23
C PRO A 148 8.38 -0.61 -29.20
N LEU A 149 7.25 -0.43 -28.52
CA LEU A 149 6.58 0.86 -28.39
C LEU A 149 7.36 1.76 -27.41
N PRO A 150 7.59 3.05 -27.72
CA PRO A 150 8.10 4.00 -26.75
C PRO A 150 7.18 4.09 -25.52
N PRO A 151 7.73 4.35 -24.31
CA PRO A 151 6.91 4.42 -23.10
C PRO A 151 5.83 5.51 -23.23
N GLY A 152 4.60 5.18 -22.80
CA GLY A 152 3.46 6.11 -22.81
C GLY A 152 2.79 6.31 -24.17
N ARG A 153 3.09 5.49 -25.18
CA ARG A 153 2.44 5.55 -26.51
C ARG A 153 1.57 4.32 -26.77
N VAL A 154 0.75 4.39 -27.81
CA VAL A 154 -0.12 3.30 -28.33
C VAL A 154 0.16 3.11 -29.83
N TYR A 155 -0.02 1.89 -30.35
CA TYR A 155 -0.03 1.66 -31.79
C TYR A 155 -1.36 2.10 -32.38
N GLN A 156 -1.32 2.73 -33.55
CA GLN A 156 -2.51 3.10 -34.31
C GLN A 156 -2.36 2.68 -35.77
N ALA A 157 -3.33 1.94 -36.29
CA ALA A 157 -3.42 1.64 -37.71
C ALA A 157 -4.21 2.72 -38.43
N TRP A 158 -3.71 3.11 -39.60
CA TRP A 158 -4.33 4.10 -40.48
C TRP A 158 -4.49 3.52 -41.88
N LEU A 159 -5.69 3.59 -42.42
CA LEU A 159 -5.94 3.40 -43.84
C LEU A 159 -5.71 4.72 -44.55
N LEU A 160 -4.82 4.70 -45.55
CA LEU A 160 -4.60 5.81 -46.47
C LEU A 160 -5.33 5.51 -47.77
N GLN A 161 -6.43 6.22 -48.03
CA GLN A 161 -7.19 6.07 -49.27
C GLN A 161 -7.46 7.47 -49.86
N GLU A 162 -7.06 7.68 -51.12
CA GLU A 162 -7.32 8.93 -51.86
C GLU A 162 -6.87 10.21 -51.11
N GLY A 163 -5.74 10.14 -50.40
CA GLY A 163 -5.22 11.27 -49.62
C GLY A 163 -5.87 11.46 -48.24
N HIS A 164 -6.92 10.70 -47.91
CA HIS A 164 -7.56 10.73 -46.60
C HIS A 164 -7.03 9.63 -45.66
N ARG A 165 -6.91 9.97 -44.38
CA ARG A 165 -6.52 9.06 -43.30
C ARG A 165 -7.75 8.61 -42.53
N LYS A 166 -8.03 7.30 -42.53
CA LYS A 166 -9.07 6.69 -41.69
C LYS A 166 -8.42 5.82 -40.62
N SER A 167 -8.72 6.08 -39.35
CA SER A 167 -8.23 5.25 -38.25
C SER A 167 -8.89 3.87 -38.32
N LEU A 168 -8.08 2.81 -38.26
CA LEU A 168 -8.55 1.42 -38.27
C LEU A 168 -8.56 0.78 -36.87
N GLY A 169 -7.84 1.34 -35.90
CA GLY A 169 -7.85 0.84 -34.53
C GLY A 169 -6.61 1.24 -33.74
N LEU A 170 -6.68 1.02 -32.43
CA LEU A 170 -5.60 1.28 -31.47
C LEU A 170 -5.26 -0.01 -30.74
N SER A 171 -3.97 -0.27 -30.50
CA SER A 171 -3.55 -1.35 -29.60
C SER A 171 -2.41 -0.90 -28.68
N PRO A 172 -2.48 -1.21 -27.39
CA PRO A 172 -1.34 -1.05 -26.47
C PRO A 172 -0.27 -2.15 -26.67
N THR A 173 -0.57 -3.20 -27.43
CA THR A 173 0.34 -4.31 -27.72
C THR A 173 0.76 -4.29 -29.20
N PRO A 174 1.88 -4.94 -29.57
CA PRO A 174 2.32 -5.00 -30.98
C PRO A 174 1.39 -5.80 -31.90
N LEU A 175 0.33 -6.42 -31.36
CA LEU A 175 -0.71 -7.11 -32.10
C LEU A 175 -1.93 -6.18 -32.26
N LEU A 176 -2.34 -5.92 -33.50
CA LEU A 176 -3.63 -5.29 -33.82
C LEU A 176 -4.55 -6.32 -34.49
N GLU A 177 -5.80 -6.38 -34.04
CA GLU A 177 -6.88 -7.12 -34.69
C GLU A 177 -7.80 -6.08 -35.36
N LEU A 178 -8.04 -6.19 -36.66
CA LEU A 178 -8.76 -5.22 -37.50
C LEU A 178 -9.98 -5.84 -38.19
#